data_AF-A0AA37LQS5-F1
#
_entry.id   AF-A0AA37LQS5-F1
#
_cell.length_a   1.000
_cell.length_b   1.000
_cell.length_c   1.000
_cell.angle_alpha   90.00
_cell.angle_beta   90.00
_cell.angle_gamma   90.00
#
_symmetry.space_group_name_H-M   'P 1'
#
loop_
_entity.id
_entity.type
_entity.pdbx_description
1 polymer ?
#
loop_
_entity_poly.entity_id
_entity_poly.type
_entity_poly.pdbx_seq_one_letter_code
_entity_poly.pdbx_strand_id
1 'polypeptide(L)'
;MEQQGRHRRGLLPPGLVDLMGPPLKVGALTGTIGMFSGIAVGIVRDSTPALFALASGIQWFALGSSYWLSRSVVMSAWGGEEKLSNSTKTQASAIAGGTAGMVGGLIRGPKNIIPGVIVFSLIGGTGQAFYNSVQDRPEVTEKKKSFFESSWSPLKKLSDDEYREMIDEKMLKIDAEIALIDDKITELRASKEANPPPPRQDGTQTPASRS
;
A
#
# COMPACT_ATOMS: atom_id res chain seq x y z
N MET A 1 15.87 45.94 18.55
CA MET A 1 16.64 45.47 17.40
C MET A 1 15.69 44.69 16.50
N GLU A 2 15.29 45.33 15.40
CA GLU A 2 14.37 44.79 14.41
C GLU A 2 15.00 43.61 13.68
N GLN A 3 14.33 42.46 13.65
CA GLN A 3 14.64 41.39 12.71
C GLN A 3 13.62 41.42 11.58
N GLN A 4 13.85 42.33 10.63
CA GLN A 4 13.16 42.38 9.35
C GLN A 4 13.70 41.24 8.47
N GLY A 5 13.07 40.08 8.56
CA GLY A 5 13.39 38.91 7.72
C GLY A 5 13.10 39.22 6.26
N ARG A 6 14.16 39.13 5.43
CA ARG A 6 14.16 39.30 3.96
C ARG A 6 12.93 38.70 3.28
N HIS A 7 11.94 39.54 2.98
CA HIS A 7 10.91 39.27 1.98
C HIS A 7 11.59 39.10 0.63
N ARG A 8 11.80 37.85 0.19
CA ARG A 8 12.07 37.56 -1.22
C ARG A 8 10.82 37.97 -1.99
N ARG A 9 10.89 39.10 -2.70
CA ARG A 9 9.86 39.57 -3.62
C ARG A 9 9.73 38.56 -4.76
N GLY A 10 8.88 37.56 -4.58
CA GLY A 10 8.39 36.73 -5.67
C GLY A 10 7.45 37.54 -6.57
N LEU A 11 7.21 37.05 -7.79
CA LEU A 11 6.36 37.68 -8.80
C LEU A 11 4.86 37.69 -8.41
N LEU A 12 4.50 37.10 -7.27
CA LEU A 12 3.14 36.92 -6.79
C LEU A 12 2.99 37.46 -5.35
N PRO A 13 1.81 37.98 -4.97
CA PRO A 13 1.56 38.49 -3.63
C PRO A 13 1.74 37.39 -2.56
N PRO A 14 2.34 37.68 -1.38
CA PRO A 14 2.68 36.66 -0.37
C PRO A 14 1.51 35.77 0.04
N GLY A 15 0.33 36.36 0.25
CA GLY A 15 -0.87 35.61 0.64
C GLY A 15 -1.36 34.62 -0.43
N LEU A 16 -1.07 34.87 -1.72
CA LEU A 16 -1.39 33.91 -2.77
C LEU A 16 -0.42 32.72 -2.76
N VAL A 17 0.85 32.96 -2.47
CA VAL A 17 1.86 31.89 -2.35
C VAL A 17 1.53 31.00 -1.15
N ASP A 18 1.10 31.59 -0.03
CA ASP A 18 0.68 30.84 1.15
C ASP A 18 -0.61 30.05 0.93
N LEU A 19 -1.53 30.56 0.11
CA LEU A 19 -2.79 29.88 -0.23
C LEU A 19 -2.60 28.78 -1.29
N MET A 20 -1.76 29.01 -2.31
CA MET A 20 -1.57 28.10 -3.44
C MET A 20 -0.46 27.07 -3.20
N GLY A 21 0.53 27.39 -2.37
CA GLY A 21 1.65 26.51 -2.06
C GLY A 21 1.20 25.14 -1.52
N PRO A 22 0.35 25.08 -0.47
CA PRO A 22 -0.11 23.81 0.08
C PRO A 22 -0.94 22.97 -0.91
N PRO A 23 -1.95 23.52 -1.62
CA PRO A 23 -2.69 22.77 -2.63
C PRO A 23 -1.82 22.22 -3.75
N LEU A 24 -0.86 23.01 -4.26
CA LEU A 24 0.04 22.57 -5.32
C LEU A 24 0.98 21.46 -4.83
N LYS A 25 1.46 21.55 -3.58
CA LYS A 25 2.30 20.50 -2.98
C LYS A 25 1.52 19.19 -2.81
N VAL A 26 0.31 19.27 -2.27
CA VAL A 26 -0.56 18.09 -2.10
C VAL A 26 -0.92 17.52 -3.47
N GLY A 27 -1.29 18.37 -4.42
CA GLY A 27 -1.56 17.98 -5.80
C GLY A 27 -0.38 17.29 -6.47
N ALA A 28 0.85 17.80 -6.32
CA ALA A 28 2.03 17.17 -6.87
C ALA A 28 2.27 15.78 -6.28
N LEU A 29 2.16 15.64 -4.95
CA LEU A 29 2.29 14.34 -4.28
C LEU A 29 1.20 13.35 -4.71
N THR A 30 -0.06 13.77 -4.80
CA THR A 30 -1.14 12.89 -5.26
C THR A 30 -1.01 12.58 -6.74
N GLY A 31 -0.51 13.53 -7.53
CA GLY A 31 -0.25 13.36 -8.96
C GLY A 31 0.82 12.31 -9.27
N THR A 32 1.89 12.24 -8.48
CA THR A 32 2.91 11.18 -8.66
C THR A 32 2.34 9.80 -8.31
N ILE A 33 1.54 9.70 -7.23
CA ILE A 33 0.81 8.46 -6.90
C ILE A 33 -0.13 8.06 -8.05
N GLY A 34 -0.86 9.03 -8.61
CA GLY A 34 -1.71 8.82 -9.78
C GLY A 34 -0.93 8.34 -10.99
N MET A 35 0.30 8.82 -11.19
CA MET A 35 1.18 8.38 -12.27
C MET A 35 1.56 6.90 -12.11
N PHE A 36 1.97 6.47 -10.91
CA PHE A 36 2.29 5.06 -10.63
C PHE A 36 1.08 4.15 -10.84
N SER A 37 -0.09 4.57 -10.35
CA SER A 37 -1.34 3.85 -10.58
C SER A 37 -1.67 3.74 -12.07
N GLY A 38 -1.48 4.84 -12.82
CA GLY A 38 -1.67 4.86 -14.27
C GLY A 38 -0.71 3.95 -15.03
N ILE A 39 0.55 3.85 -14.62
CA ILE A 39 1.51 2.89 -15.21
C ILE A 39 0.99 1.46 -15.02
N ALA A 40 0.60 1.09 -13.80
CA ALA A 40 0.10 -0.25 -13.51
C ALA A 40 -1.16 -0.58 -14.35
N VAL A 41 -2.11 0.35 -14.44
CA VAL A 41 -3.32 0.19 -15.25
C VAL A 41 -2.99 0.09 -16.75
N GLY A 42 -2.05 0.89 -17.25
CA GLY A 42 -1.63 0.85 -18.64
C GLY A 42 -1.02 -0.49 -19.04
N ILE A 43 -0.20 -1.08 -18.15
CA ILE A 43 0.37 -2.42 -18.34
C ILE A 43 -0.73 -3.49 -18.35
N VAL A 44 -1.65 -3.47 -17.37
CA VAL A 44 -2.73 -4.46 -17.27
C VAL A 44 -3.69 -4.41 -18.46
N ARG A 45 -3.80 -3.27 -19.14
CA ARG A 45 -4.71 -3.06 -20.27
C ARG A 45 -4.04 -3.15 -21.65
N ASP A 46 -2.80 -3.65 -21.74
CA ASP A 46 -2.01 -3.73 -22.98
C ASP A 46 -2.04 -2.42 -23.79
N SER A 47 -2.01 -1.29 -23.09
CA SER A 47 -2.08 0.06 -23.65
C SER A 47 -0.77 0.80 -23.40
N THR A 48 -0.57 1.98 -23.99
CA THR A 48 0.63 2.81 -23.77
C THR A 48 0.73 3.26 -22.30
N PRO A 49 1.65 2.70 -21.48
CA PRO A 49 1.67 2.97 -20.05
C PRO A 49 1.94 4.45 -19.74
N ALA A 50 2.74 5.12 -20.57
CA ALA A 50 3.03 6.54 -20.44
C ALA A 50 1.78 7.44 -20.57
N LEU A 51 0.84 7.12 -21.47
CA LEU A 51 -0.39 7.91 -21.63
C LEU A 51 -1.32 7.72 -20.42
N PHE A 52 -1.47 6.49 -19.94
CA PHE A 52 -2.26 6.21 -18.73
C PHE A 52 -1.62 6.82 -17.47
N ALA A 53 -0.30 6.80 -17.37
CA ALA A 53 0.45 7.44 -16.30
C ALA A 53 0.22 8.96 -16.29
N LEU A 54 0.35 9.62 -17.43
CA LEU A 54 0.12 11.07 -17.56
C LEU A 54 -1.34 11.43 -17.28
N ALA A 55 -2.29 10.73 -17.89
CA ALA A 55 -3.72 11.00 -17.70
C ALA A 55 -4.14 10.82 -16.24
N SER A 56 -3.69 9.73 -15.60
CA SER A 56 -3.99 9.45 -14.20
C SER A 56 -3.30 10.45 -13.27
N GLY A 57 -2.05 10.82 -13.55
CA GLY A 57 -1.32 11.83 -12.80
C GLY A 57 -2.00 13.20 -12.84
N ILE A 58 -2.39 13.67 -14.03
CA ILE A 58 -3.12 14.94 -14.20
C ILE A 58 -4.46 14.91 -13.46
N GLN A 59 -5.20 13.80 -13.56
CA GLN A 59 -6.47 13.65 -12.85
C GLN A 59 -6.31 13.71 -11.34
N TRP A 60 -5.33 12.99 -10.78
CA TRP A 60 -5.06 12.98 -9.33
C TRP A 60 -4.46 14.28 -8.82
N PHE A 61 -3.69 14.97 -9.65
CA PHE A 61 -3.20 16.32 -9.37
C PHE A 61 -4.35 17.32 -9.27
N ALA A 62 -5.26 17.31 -10.25
CA ALA A 62 -6.40 18.21 -10.28
C ALA A 62 -7.34 17.96 -9.10
N LEU A 63 -7.62 16.70 -8.77
CA LEU A 63 -8.41 16.31 -7.61
C LEU A 63 -7.77 16.74 -6.29
N GLY A 64 -6.48 16.44 -6.08
CA GLY A 64 -5.77 16.78 -4.84
C GLY A 64 -5.66 18.30 -4.64
N SER A 65 -5.30 19.04 -5.69
CA SER A 65 -5.16 20.49 -5.64
C SER A 65 -6.51 21.17 -5.38
N SER A 66 -7.56 20.77 -6.11
CA SER A 66 -8.90 21.37 -5.96
C SER A 66 -9.51 21.09 -4.59
N TYR A 67 -9.34 19.88 -4.06
CA TYR A 67 -9.76 19.55 -2.70
C TYR A 67 -9.08 20.45 -1.66
N TRP A 68 -7.75 20.50 -1.67
CA TRP A 68 -7.00 21.21 -0.64
C TRP A 68 -7.20 22.73 -0.73
N LEU A 69 -7.28 23.27 -1.96
CA LEU A 69 -7.58 24.68 -2.19
C LEU A 69 -8.98 25.04 -1.70
N SER A 70 -10.00 24.27 -2.11
CA SER A 70 -11.39 24.52 -1.70
C SER A 70 -11.53 24.47 -0.18
N ARG A 71 -10.95 23.45 0.46
CA ARG A 71 -10.90 23.34 1.92
C ARG A 71 -10.28 24.56 2.58
N SER A 72 -9.12 24.99 2.09
CA SER A 72 -8.39 26.14 2.64
C SER A 72 -9.20 27.44 2.54
N VAL A 73 -9.85 27.65 1.39
CA VAL A 73 -10.72 28.82 1.17
C VAL A 73 -11.93 28.79 2.10
N VAL A 74 -12.62 27.65 2.21
CA VAL A 74 -13.80 27.51 3.09
C VAL A 74 -13.41 27.73 4.56
N MET A 75 -12.31 27.15 5.01
CA MET A 75 -11.83 27.31 6.38
C MET A 75 -11.36 28.74 6.68
N SER A 76 -10.69 29.38 5.71
CA SER A 76 -10.31 30.79 5.84
C SER A 76 -11.53 31.70 5.90
N ALA A 77 -12.57 31.43 5.10
CA ALA A 77 -13.81 32.20 5.09
C ALA A 77 -14.60 32.06 6.41
N TRP A 78 -14.48 30.93 7.10
CA TRP A 78 -15.15 30.67 8.39
C TRP A 78 -14.34 31.07 9.63
N GLY A 79 -13.22 31.80 9.48
CA GLY A 79 -12.50 32.39 10.61
C GLY A 79 -11.24 31.65 11.04
N GLY A 80 -10.72 30.73 10.22
CA GLY A 80 -9.42 30.07 10.40
C GLY A 80 -9.48 28.77 11.19
N GLU A 81 -8.57 27.84 10.87
CA GLU A 81 -8.62 26.42 11.29
C GLU A 81 -8.57 26.20 12.81
N GLU A 82 -8.01 27.15 13.56
CA GLU A 82 -7.88 27.13 15.02
C GLU A 82 -9.20 27.40 15.75
N LYS A 83 -10.14 28.12 15.13
CA LYS A 83 -11.44 28.48 15.73
C LYS A 83 -12.58 27.54 15.32
N LEU A 84 -12.32 26.58 14.45
CA LEU A 84 -13.37 25.71 13.90
C LEU A 84 -13.56 24.44 14.73
N SER A 85 -14.82 24.20 15.12
CA SER A 85 -15.27 22.95 15.72
C SER A 85 -15.08 21.76 14.76
N ASN A 86 -14.93 20.55 15.30
CA ASN A 86 -14.80 19.28 14.57
C ASN A 86 -15.95 19.09 13.55
N SER A 87 -17.16 19.55 13.88
CA SER A 87 -18.31 19.53 12.96
C SER A 87 -18.11 20.45 11.76
N THR A 88 -17.62 21.67 11.97
CA THR A 88 -17.37 22.65 10.90
C THR A 88 -16.23 22.21 9.98
N LYS A 89 -15.18 21.58 10.53
CA LYS A 89 -14.12 20.95 9.72
C LYS A 89 -14.68 19.83 8.84
N THR A 90 -15.62 19.04 9.36
CA THR A 90 -16.31 17.98 8.61
C THR A 90 -17.11 18.55 7.45
N GLN A 91 -17.87 19.62 7.68
CA GLN A 91 -18.60 20.32 6.61
C GLN A 91 -17.67 20.92 5.56
N ALA A 92 -16.57 21.57 5.97
CA ALA A 92 -15.57 22.09 5.05
C ALA A 92 -14.97 20.98 4.16
N SER A 93 -14.75 19.80 4.75
CA SER A 93 -14.23 18.62 4.04
C SER A 93 -15.24 18.05 3.04
N ALA A 94 -16.52 18.05 3.39
CA ALA A 94 -17.59 17.62 2.50
C ALA A 94 -17.72 18.57 1.31
N ILE A 95 -17.72 19.90 1.55
CA ILE A 95 -17.77 20.91 0.49
C ILE A 95 -16.55 20.80 -0.42
N ALA A 96 -15.35 20.70 0.15
CA ALA A 96 -14.11 20.53 -0.59
C ALA A 96 -14.11 19.24 -1.43
N GLY A 97 -14.62 18.15 -0.85
CA GLY A 97 -14.87 16.89 -1.55
C GLY A 97 -15.80 17.09 -2.74
N GLY A 98 -16.92 17.78 -2.56
CA GLY A 98 -17.83 18.12 -3.65
C GLY A 98 -17.18 18.94 -4.76
N THR A 99 -16.41 19.97 -4.42
CA THR A 99 -15.65 20.77 -5.41
C THR A 99 -14.67 19.92 -6.20
N ALA A 100 -13.90 19.06 -5.51
CA ALA A 100 -12.98 18.15 -6.18
C ALA A 100 -13.73 17.13 -7.07
N GLY A 101 -14.85 16.60 -6.59
CA GLY A 101 -15.72 15.70 -7.36
C GLY A 101 -16.28 16.36 -8.63
N MET A 102 -16.61 17.65 -8.57
CA MET A 102 -16.99 18.43 -9.75
C MET A 102 -15.84 18.53 -10.75
N VAL A 103 -14.63 18.89 -10.29
CA VAL A 103 -13.43 18.96 -11.15
C VAL A 103 -13.13 17.60 -11.79
N GLY A 104 -13.16 16.53 -10.99
CA GLY A 104 -12.96 15.16 -11.48
C GLY A 104 -14.02 14.69 -12.46
N GLY A 105 -15.27 15.10 -12.24
CA GLY A 105 -16.40 14.86 -13.15
C GLY A 105 -16.23 15.60 -14.47
N LEU A 106 -15.84 16.87 -14.44
CA LEU A 106 -15.58 17.67 -15.64
C LEU A 106 -14.49 17.04 -16.53
N ILE A 107 -13.40 16.56 -15.93
CA ILE A 107 -12.32 15.89 -16.67
C ILE A 107 -12.81 14.60 -17.37
N ARG A 108 -13.81 13.91 -16.80
CA ARG A 108 -14.40 12.68 -17.33
C ARG A 108 -15.69 12.91 -18.13
N GLY A 109 -16.11 14.15 -18.30
CA GLY A 109 -17.32 14.56 -19.02
C GLY A 109 -18.52 14.91 -18.12
N PRO A 110 -19.44 15.77 -18.60
CA PRO A 110 -20.45 16.45 -17.77
C PRO A 110 -21.43 15.50 -17.05
N LYS A 111 -21.68 14.31 -17.62
CA LYS A 111 -22.53 13.28 -17.01
C LYS A 111 -21.97 12.75 -15.68
N ASN A 112 -20.67 12.91 -15.45
CA ASN A 112 -19.97 12.43 -14.25
C ASN A 112 -19.86 13.50 -13.15
N ILE A 113 -20.36 14.72 -13.37
CA ILE A 113 -20.29 15.82 -12.39
C ILE A 113 -21.12 15.49 -11.15
N ILE A 114 -22.42 15.22 -11.32
CA ILE A 114 -23.34 15.00 -10.18
C ILE A 114 -22.90 13.78 -9.36
N PRO A 115 -22.62 12.60 -9.96
CA PRO A 115 -22.10 11.46 -9.20
C PRO A 115 -20.78 11.78 -8.51
N GLY A 116 -19.87 12.50 -9.18
CA GLY A 116 -18.58 12.91 -8.63
C GLY A 116 -18.74 13.78 -7.38
N VAL A 117 -19.57 14.82 -7.46
CA VAL A 117 -19.85 15.72 -6.33
C VAL A 117 -20.35 14.92 -5.13
N ILE A 118 -21.33 14.03 -5.32
CA ILE A 118 -21.93 13.26 -4.22
C ILE A 118 -20.89 12.34 -3.58
N VAL A 119 -20.21 11.51 -4.37
CA VAL A 119 -19.25 10.51 -3.85
C VAL A 119 -18.09 11.20 -3.14
N PHE A 120 -17.48 12.21 -3.76
CA PHE A 120 -16.33 12.87 -3.15
C PHE A 120 -16.73 13.75 -1.95
N SER A 121 -17.94 14.31 -1.90
CA SER A 121 -18.43 15.00 -0.68
C SER A 121 -18.58 14.03 0.48
N LEU A 122 -19.15 12.84 0.23
CA LEU A 122 -19.30 11.81 1.24
C LEU A 122 -17.92 11.35 1.75
N ILE A 123 -16.98 11.06 0.84
CA ILE A 123 -15.60 10.67 1.20
C ILE A 123 -14.92 11.78 2.01
N GLY A 124 -15.04 13.04 1.59
CA GLY A 124 -14.46 14.17 2.30
C GLY A 124 -15.02 14.33 3.72
N GLY A 125 -16.35 14.27 3.87
CA GLY A 125 -17.02 14.37 5.16
C GLY A 125 -16.70 13.18 6.08
N THR A 126 -16.87 11.94 5.60
CA THR A 126 -16.59 10.75 6.41
C THR A 126 -15.12 10.60 6.76
N GLY A 127 -14.19 10.95 5.86
CA GLY A 127 -12.76 10.95 6.14
C GLY A 127 -12.39 11.91 7.28
N GLN A 128 -12.98 13.11 7.29
CA GLN A 128 -12.76 14.05 8.39
C GLN A 128 -13.42 13.60 9.70
N ALA A 129 -14.62 13.03 9.64
CA ALA A 129 -15.29 12.48 10.82
C ALA A 129 -14.48 11.34 11.45
N PHE A 130 -13.88 10.47 10.63
CA PHE A 130 -12.97 9.43 11.09
C PHE A 130 -11.72 10.02 11.75
N TYR A 131 -11.10 11.02 11.11
CA TYR A 131 -9.92 11.69 11.67
C TYR A 131 -10.22 12.32 13.04
N ASN A 132 -11.36 13.01 13.17
CA ASN A 132 -11.79 13.61 14.43
C ASN A 132 -12.04 12.52 15.50
N SER A 133 -12.70 11.42 15.16
CA SER A 133 -12.97 10.32 16.11
C SER A 133 -11.70 9.61 16.61
N VAL A 134 -10.63 9.58 15.81
CA VAL A 134 -9.33 9.02 16.23
C VAL A 134 -8.55 10.00 17.10
N GLN A 135 -8.63 11.31 16.81
CA GLN A 135 -7.98 12.35 17.63
C GLN A 135 -8.67 12.62 18.96
N ASP A 136 -10.00 12.51 19.02
CA ASP A 136 -10.79 12.70 20.25
C ASP A 136 -10.68 11.50 21.22
N ARG A 137 -9.89 10.47 20.90
CA ARG A 137 -9.58 9.40 21.86
C ARG A 137 -8.57 9.95 22.88
N PRO A 138 -8.91 9.98 24.19
CA PRO A 138 -7.94 10.35 25.21
C PRO A 138 -6.72 9.44 25.06
N GLU A 139 -5.52 10.01 25.23
CA GLU A 139 -4.24 9.32 25.21
C GLU A 139 -4.14 8.38 26.43
N VAL A 140 -4.99 7.36 26.48
CA VAL A 140 -4.77 6.23 27.36
C VAL A 140 -3.61 5.49 26.73
N THR A 141 -2.54 5.37 27.50
CA THR A 141 -1.40 4.49 27.25
C THR A 141 -1.92 3.05 27.16
N GLU A 142 -2.51 2.69 26.04
CA GLU A 142 -2.97 1.35 25.70
C GLU A 142 -2.29 1.02 24.38
N LYS A 143 -1.37 0.04 24.48
CA LYS A 143 -0.60 -0.56 23.39
C LYS A 143 -1.39 -0.51 22.09
N LYS A 144 -0.86 0.17 21.07
CA LYS A 144 -1.33 0.11 19.68
C LYS A 144 -1.51 -1.37 19.32
N LYS A 145 -2.74 -1.88 19.39
CA LYS A 145 -3.13 -3.15 18.77
C LYS A 145 -2.92 -2.97 17.29
N SER A 146 -1.80 -3.51 16.85
CA SER A 146 -1.18 -3.17 15.60
C SER A 146 -2.08 -3.69 14.48
N PHE A 147 -2.16 -2.95 13.38
CA PHE A 147 -2.79 -3.38 12.13
C PHE A 147 -2.44 -4.84 11.72
N PHE A 148 -1.31 -5.35 12.20
CA PHE A 148 -0.80 -6.72 12.06
C PHE A 148 -1.52 -7.80 12.90
N GLU A 149 -2.36 -7.45 13.87
CA GLU A 149 -3.15 -8.40 14.69
C GLU A 149 -4.55 -8.67 14.14
N SER A 150 -4.95 -7.98 13.07
CA SER A 150 -6.23 -8.24 12.41
C SER A 150 -6.19 -9.59 11.68
N SER A 151 -7.26 -10.38 11.79
CA SER A 151 -7.45 -11.67 11.10
C SER A 151 -7.39 -11.60 9.56
N TRP A 152 -7.17 -10.42 9.00
CA TRP A 152 -6.99 -10.13 7.58
C TRP A 152 -5.55 -9.79 7.18
N SER A 153 -4.57 -9.88 8.09
CA SER A 153 -3.15 -9.66 7.79
C SER A 153 -2.47 -10.95 7.30
N PRO A 154 -1.91 -11.01 6.08
CA PRO A 154 -1.13 -12.15 5.59
C PRO A 154 0.17 -12.42 6.37
N LEU A 155 0.57 -11.49 7.25
CA LEU A 155 1.75 -11.61 8.10
C LEU A 155 1.27 -11.68 9.55
N LYS A 156 0.93 -12.89 9.99
CA LYS A 156 0.64 -13.22 11.39
C LYS A 156 1.96 -13.22 12.16
N LYS A 157 2.06 -12.39 13.20
CA LYS A 157 3.19 -12.43 14.13
C LYS A 157 2.98 -13.64 15.05
N LEU A 158 3.73 -14.72 14.82
CA LEU A 158 3.76 -15.84 15.76
C LEU A 158 4.38 -15.37 17.08
N SER A 159 3.80 -15.80 18.22
CA SER A 159 4.51 -15.75 19.49
C SER A 159 5.56 -16.87 19.53
N ASP A 160 6.61 -16.70 20.36
CA ASP A 160 7.68 -17.68 20.48
C ASP A 160 7.17 -19.08 20.87
N ASP A 161 6.05 -19.15 21.61
CA ASP A 161 5.40 -20.41 22.00
C ASP A 161 4.71 -21.09 20.81
N GLU A 162 4.01 -20.33 19.96
CA GLU A 162 3.33 -20.85 18.76
C GLU A 162 4.37 -21.34 17.71
N TYR A 163 5.57 -20.75 17.71
CA TYR A 163 6.67 -21.20 16.85
C TYR A 163 7.25 -22.53 17.33
N ARG A 164 7.40 -22.70 18.65
CA ARG A 164 7.86 -23.96 19.25
C ARG A 164 6.91 -25.11 18.94
N GLU A 165 5.61 -24.90 19.13
CA GLU A 165 4.59 -25.90 18.83
C GLU A 165 4.60 -26.32 17.35
N MET A 166 4.72 -25.37 16.43
CA MET A 166 4.83 -25.67 15.00
C MET A 166 6.08 -26.48 14.65
N ILE A 167 7.21 -26.18 15.28
CA ILE A 167 8.46 -26.92 15.06
C ILE A 167 8.36 -28.34 15.62
N ASP A 168 7.76 -28.51 16.80
CA ASP A 168 7.57 -29.83 17.41
C ASP A 168 6.63 -30.72 16.56
N GLU A 169 5.51 -30.16 16.06
CA GLU A 169 4.63 -30.89 15.13
C GLU A 169 5.36 -31.30 13.84
N LYS A 170 6.16 -30.39 13.27
CA LYS A 170 6.96 -30.70 12.07
C LYS A 170 8.01 -31.77 12.35
N MET A 171 8.62 -31.77 13.53
CA MET A 171 9.63 -32.74 13.90
C MET A 171 9.02 -34.14 14.06
N LEU A 172 7.88 -34.24 14.75
CA LEU A 172 7.11 -35.49 14.87
C LEU A 172 6.76 -36.09 13.51
N LYS A 173 6.39 -35.25 12.54
CA LYS A 173 6.09 -35.70 11.17
C LYS A 173 7.35 -36.22 10.46
N ILE A 174 8.48 -35.54 10.60
CA ILE A 174 9.75 -35.97 10.01
C ILE A 174 10.20 -37.30 10.61
N ASP A 175 10.09 -37.48 11.93
CA ASP A 175 10.46 -38.74 12.60
C ASP A 175 9.60 -39.91 12.12
N ALA A 176 8.30 -39.69 11.90
CA ALA A 176 7.41 -40.70 11.33
C ALA A 176 7.77 -41.05 9.88
N GLU A 177 8.15 -40.06 9.07
CA GLU A 177 8.62 -40.27 7.70
C GLU A 177 9.96 -41.03 7.67
N ILE A 178 10.87 -40.75 8.60
CA ILE A 178 12.16 -41.47 8.75
C ILE A 178 11.90 -42.95 9.06
N ALA A 179 11.02 -43.26 10.02
CA ALA A 179 10.67 -44.64 10.35
C ALA A 179 10.14 -45.41 9.14
N LEU A 180 9.25 -44.80 8.36
CA LEU A 180 8.70 -45.40 7.14
C LEU A 180 9.78 -45.62 6.06
N ILE A 181 10.77 -44.73 5.97
CA ILE A 181 11.90 -44.88 5.06
C ILE A 181 12.82 -46.02 5.51
N ASP A 182 13.10 -46.15 6.81
CA ASP A 182 13.93 -47.22 7.35
C ASP A 182 13.30 -48.62 7.13
N ASP A 183 11.98 -48.73 7.28
CA ASP A 183 11.23 -49.94 6.94
C ASP A 183 11.40 -50.30 5.46
N LYS A 184 11.25 -49.31 4.56
CA LYS A 184 11.46 -49.50 3.12
C LYS A 184 12.91 -49.86 2.78
N ILE A 185 13.90 -49.28 3.45
CA ILE A 185 15.31 -49.63 3.25
C ILE A 185 15.56 -51.07 3.67
N THR A 186 14.97 -51.50 4.78
CA THR A 186 15.10 -52.88 5.29
C THR A 186 14.47 -53.87 4.31
N GLU A 187 13.27 -53.58 3.80
CA GLU A 187 12.60 -54.39 2.78
C GLU A 187 13.41 -54.47 1.48
N LEU A 188 13.96 -53.35 1.00
CA LEU A 188 14.79 -53.31 -0.19
C LEU A 188 16.10 -54.09 -0.01
N ARG A 189 16.72 -54.03 1.17
CA ARG A 189 17.91 -54.84 1.49
C ARG A 189 17.60 -56.33 1.53
N ALA A 190 16.49 -56.72 2.17
CA ALA A 190 16.04 -58.11 2.20
C ALA A 190 15.71 -58.63 0.77
N SER A 191 15.07 -57.81 -0.05
CA SER A 191 14.79 -58.12 -1.47
C SER A 191 16.08 -58.28 -2.29
N LYS A 192 17.11 -57.46 -2.00
CA LYS A 192 18.43 -57.54 -2.65
C LYS A 192 19.23 -58.77 -2.20
N GLU A 193 19.08 -59.22 -0.97
CA GLU A 193 19.69 -60.46 -0.47
C GLU A 193 18.96 -61.71 -1.01
N ALA A 194 17.64 -61.64 -1.17
CA ALA A 194 16.85 -62.72 -1.78
C ALA A 194 17.08 -62.86 -3.30
N ASN A 195 17.58 -61.82 -3.97
CA ASN A 195 17.86 -61.82 -5.40
C ASN A 195 19.29 -61.28 -5.67
N PRO A 196 20.33 -62.11 -5.50
CA PRO A 196 21.72 -61.66 -5.61
C PRO A 196 22.02 -61.17 -7.02
N PRO A 197 22.73 -60.03 -7.19
CA PRO A 197 23.13 -59.57 -8.50
C PRO A 197 24.10 -60.57 -9.16
N PRO A 198 24.03 -60.77 -10.49
CA PRO A 198 24.95 -61.66 -11.19
C PRO A 198 26.41 -61.24 -10.95
N PRO A 199 27.36 -62.19 -10.92
CA PRO A 199 28.75 -61.90 -10.55
C PRO A 199 29.35 -60.83 -11.46
N ARG A 200 30.06 -59.88 -10.86
CA ARG A 200 30.81 -58.83 -11.58
C ARG A 200 31.83 -59.49 -12.51
N GLN A 201 31.76 -59.18 -13.80
CA GLN A 201 32.83 -59.50 -14.74
C GLN A 201 34.00 -58.55 -14.46
N ASP A 202 35.01 -59.05 -13.75
CA ASP A 202 36.29 -58.36 -13.62
C ASP A 202 37.00 -58.39 -14.98
N GLY A 203 36.97 -57.25 -15.67
CA GLY A 203 37.67 -57.04 -16.93
C GLY A 203 39.18 -56.99 -16.71
N THR A 204 39.84 -58.14 -16.80
CA THR A 204 41.31 -58.23 -16.88
C THR A 204 41.77 -57.58 -18.20
N GLN A 205 42.21 -56.31 -18.15
CA GLN A 205 42.99 -55.71 -19.23
C GLN A 205 44.45 -56.18 -19.09
N THR A 206 44.85 -57.16 -19.88
CA THR A 206 46.25 -57.53 -20.10
C THR A 206 46.87 -56.51 -21.08
N PRO A 207 48.05 -55.93 -20.80
CA PRO A 207 48.64 -54.91 -21.64
C PRO A 207 49.32 -55.50 -22.88
N ALA A 208 49.46 -54.64 -23.89
CA ALA A 208 49.95 -54.91 -25.24
C ALA A 208 51.33 -55.59 -25.33
N SER A 209 51.50 -56.46 -26.34
CA SER A 209 52.80 -56.71 -26.97
C SER A 209 52.67 -57.09 -28.45
N ARG A 210 53.04 -56.13 -29.32
CA ARG A 210 53.84 -56.23 -30.55
C ARG A 210 53.82 -57.52 -31.39
N SER A 211 53.58 -57.37 -32.69
CA SER A 211 54.60 -57.55 -33.76
C SER A 211 54.12 -56.86 -35.03
#